data_AF-A0A6P1C5U2-F1
#
_entry.id   AF-A0A6P1C5U2-F1
#
_cell.length_a   1.000
_cell.length_b   1.000
_cell.length_c   1.000
_cell.angle_alpha   90.00
_cell.angle_beta   90.00
_cell.angle_gamma   90.00
#
_symmetry.space_group_name_H-M   'P 1'
#
loop_
_entity.id
_entity.type
_entity.pdbx_description
1 polymer ?
#
loop_
_entity_poly.entity_id
_entity_poly.type
_entity_poly.pdbx_seq_one_letter_code
_entity_poly.pdbx_strand_id
1 'polypeptide(L)'
;MNIKSLLLGSAAALAAVSGAHAADAIVAAEPEPLEYVRICDAYGAGYFFIPGTETCLKIGGKVRTEGEWYNAYNRDSHQGTLWHTRAELNVDTATDTEYGPLKTETIVRWDWNDGGSTSTNLLWSYISLGGFTVGKKDSQYNLYIGYAGDVINDDVIYDGPYELNQLTYEYDGGNGFSAVISLEDSNSATTGSASYGASWWTDDRQNHYAPDVVAGAGFKSGAWGFKVVGGYDSIVEEGAIKARVDADFGAFTAFLMGGWNTDGDKLNKYAGTNQDVSACTAPNGTVNASKCGWGDWAVWGGVGVPVNDKLKWNLQLAYSDSKIFEATTNLKFNPVKNLLVEPELTYVHYDYAHDDTVSGILRFERNF
;
A
#
# COMPACT_ATOMS: atom_id res chain seq x y z
N MET A 1 32.17 -78.17 -7.81
CA MET A 1 32.96 -77.67 -6.66
C MET A 1 32.53 -76.22 -6.45
N ASN A 2 31.88 -75.77 -5.38
CA ASN A 2 31.62 -76.30 -4.04
C ASN A 2 30.10 -76.35 -3.74
N ILE A 3 29.72 -77.40 -3.03
CA ILE A 3 28.38 -77.69 -2.47
C ILE A 3 28.46 -77.45 -0.96
N LYS A 4 27.35 -77.02 -0.32
CA LYS A 4 26.66 -77.62 0.86
C LYS A 4 25.88 -76.52 1.63
N SER A 5 24.54 -76.56 1.64
CA SER A 5 23.64 -77.30 2.57
C SER A 5 23.33 -76.43 3.81
N LEU A 6 22.13 -76.28 4.41
CA LEU A 6 20.91 -77.07 4.63
C LEU A 6 19.71 -76.06 4.70
N LEU A 7 18.47 -76.27 4.22
CA LEU A 7 17.41 -77.25 4.53
C LEU A 7 16.89 -77.30 5.98
N LEU A 8 15.55 -77.43 6.07
CA LEU A 8 14.65 -77.72 7.22
C LEU A 8 13.95 -76.47 7.79
N GLY A 9 12.62 -76.37 7.88
CA GLY A 9 11.49 -77.26 7.60
C GLY A 9 10.21 -76.52 8.05
N SER A 10 9.19 -76.39 7.20
CA SER A 10 7.94 -77.17 7.22
C SER A 10 7.22 -77.27 8.58
N ALA A 11 6.03 -76.66 8.66
CA ALA A 11 4.77 -77.13 9.29
C ALA A 11 3.95 -75.90 9.73
N ALA A 12 2.64 -75.80 9.64
CA ALA A 12 1.59 -76.56 8.99
C ALA A 12 0.36 -75.64 9.07
N ALA A 13 -0.43 -75.59 8.00
CA ALA A 13 -1.78 -75.03 8.07
C ALA A 13 -2.64 -75.92 8.99
N LEU A 14 -3.35 -75.32 9.95
CA LEU A 14 -4.53 -75.91 10.58
C LEU A 14 -5.71 -74.96 10.36
N ALA A 15 -6.70 -75.50 9.66
CA ALA A 15 -7.93 -74.86 9.30
C ALA A 15 -8.89 -74.73 10.51
N ALA A 16 -9.58 -73.59 10.53
CA ALA A 16 -10.97 -73.34 10.91
C ALA A 16 -11.65 -74.20 11.98
N VAL A 17 -12.13 -73.56 13.06
CA VAL A 17 -13.50 -73.73 13.57
C VAL A 17 -14.03 -72.38 14.06
N SER A 18 -15.27 -72.10 13.67
CA SER A 18 -16.14 -70.98 14.00
C SER A 18 -16.26 -70.65 15.49
N GLY A 19 -15.96 -69.41 15.86
CA GLY A 19 -16.50 -68.75 17.03
C GLY A 19 -17.43 -67.63 16.57
N ALA A 20 -18.74 -67.85 16.67
CA ALA A 20 -19.72 -66.78 16.54
C ALA A 20 -19.51 -65.80 17.70
N HIS A 21 -18.84 -64.69 17.44
CA HIS A 21 -18.86 -63.52 18.30
C HIS A 21 -19.71 -62.47 17.60
N ALA A 22 -20.93 -62.30 18.11
CA ALA A 22 -21.63 -61.03 18.01
C ALA A 22 -20.75 -59.99 18.71
N ALA A 23 -19.97 -59.27 17.91
CA ALA A 23 -19.49 -57.95 18.25
C ALA A 23 -19.99 -57.08 17.12
N ASP A 24 -21.03 -56.29 17.37
CA ASP A 24 -21.19 -55.04 16.65
C ASP A 24 -19.86 -54.30 16.84
N ALA A 25 -18.97 -54.45 15.87
CA ALA A 25 -17.89 -53.52 15.68
C ALA A 25 -18.60 -52.22 15.36
N ILE A 26 -18.87 -51.42 16.39
CA ILE A 26 -18.86 -49.98 16.24
C ILE A 26 -17.43 -49.72 15.77
N VAL A 27 -17.25 -49.76 14.46
CA VAL A 27 -16.19 -49.04 13.79
C VAL A 27 -16.49 -47.61 14.19
N ALA A 28 -15.88 -47.18 15.30
CA ALA A 28 -15.57 -45.78 15.44
C ALA A 28 -14.79 -45.50 14.17
N ALA A 29 -15.46 -44.84 13.22
CA ALA A 29 -14.75 -44.20 12.13
C ALA A 29 -13.65 -43.44 12.84
N GLU A 30 -12.41 -43.91 12.70
CA GLU A 30 -11.25 -43.15 13.11
C GLU A 30 -11.49 -41.80 12.43
N PRO A 31 -11.73 -40.72 13.20
CA PRO A 31 -12.17 -39.48 12.62
C PRO A 31 -11.10 -39.15 11.59
N GLU A 32 -11.48 -39.20 10.30
CA GLU A 32 -10.56 -38.78 9.25
C GLU A 32 -10.05 -37.43 9.72
N PRO A 33 -8.73 -37.24 9.82
CA PRO A 33 -8.19 -35.97 10.30
C PRO A 33 -8.82 -34.93 9.39
N LEU A 34 -9.79 -34.20 9.94
CA LEU A 34 -10.55 -33.25 9.17
C LEU A 34 -9.50 -32.25 8.70
N GLU A 35 -9.17 -32.29 7.41
CA GLU A 35 -8.38 -31.25 6.77
C GLU A 35 -9.28 -30.03 6.73
N TYR A 36 -9.43 -29.39 7.90
CA TYR A 36 -10.27 -28.21 8.09
C TYR A 36 -9.80 -27.06 7.20
N VAL A 37 -8.56 -27.12 6.71
CA VAL A 37 -7.94 -26.11 5.86
C VAL A 37 -7.33 -26.81 4.65
N ARG A 38 -8.08 -26.83 3.55
CA ARG A 38 -7.57 -27.30 2.25
C ARG A 38 -6.81 -26.17 1.59
N ILE A 39 -5.63 -26.45 1.07
CA ILE A 39 -4.82 -25.46 0.34
C ILE A 39 -5.55 -25.06 -0.95
N CYS A 40 -5.55 -23.76 -1.28
CA CYS A 40 -6.04 -23.25 -2.55
C CYS A 40 -4.90 -22.60 -3.34
N ASP A 41 -4.26 -23.37 -4.23
CA ASP A 41 -3.10 -22.87 -4.99
C ASP A 41 -3.48 -21.97 -6.18
N ALA A 42 -4.78 -21.91 -6.55
CA ALA A 42 -5.26 -21.18 -7.74
C ALA A 42 -4.96 -19.67 -7.70
N TYR A 43 -4.92 -19.08 -6.51
CA TYR A 43 -4.72 -17.63 -6.32
C TYR A 43 -3.37 -17.27 -5.69
N GLY A 44 -2.47 -18.27 -5.56
CA GLY A 44 -1.11 -18.09 -5.06
C GLY A 44 -0.91 -18.60 -3.63
N ALA A 45 0.33 -18.46 -3.15
CA ALA A 45 0.74 -18.98 -1.85
C ALA A 45 -0.02 -18.30 -0.70
N GLY A 46 -0.41 -19.09 0.30
CA GLY A 46 -1.09 -18.63 1.51
C GLY A 46 -2.61 -18.65 1.45
N TYR A 47 -3.20 -18.98 0.29
CA TYR A 47 -4.64 -19.18 0.18
C TYR A 47 -5.06 -20.58 0.64
N PHE A 48 -6.22 -20.64 1.30
CA PHE A 48 -6.88 -21.86 1.70
C PHE A 48 -8.39 -21.75 1.48
N PHE A 49 -9.07 -22.86 1.26
CA PHE A 49 -10.52 -22.87 1.08
C PHE A 49 -11.23 -22.55 2.40
N ILE A 50 -12.24 -21.68 2.33
CA ILE A 50 -13.22 -21.52 3.42
C ILE A 50 -14.02 -22.83 3.50
N PRO A 51 -14.11 -23.48 4.68
CA PRO A 51 -14.82 -24.75 4.83
C PRO A 51 -16.25 -24.71 4.28
N GLY A 52 -16.60 -25.71 3.46
CA GLY A 52 -17.93 -25.81 2.84
C GLY A 52 -18.15 -24.93 1.62
N THR A 53 -17.11 -24.28 1.08
CA THR A 53 -17.21 -23.42 -0.12
C THR A 53 -16.09 -23.69 -1.14
N GLU A 54 -16.21 -23.07 -2.32
CA GLU A 54 -15.16 -22.97 -3.34
C GLU A 54 -14.39 -21.64 -3.25
N THR A 55 -14.67 -20.82 -2.23
CA THR A 55 -13.99 -19.55 -1.99
C THR A 55 -12.67 -19.77 -1.26
N CYS A 56 -11.62 -19.19 -1.82
CA CYS A 56 -10.30 -19.17 -1.21
C CYS A 56 -10.15 -17.92 -0.36
N LEU A 57 -9.50 -18.06 0.79
CA LEU A 57 -9.22 -17.03 1.77
C LEU A 57 -7.71 -17.00 2.02
N LYS A 58 -7.15 -15.80 2.12
CA LYS A 58 -5.79 -15.57 2.61
C LYS A 58 -5.85 -14.57 3.75
N ILE A 59 -5.10 -14.88 4.80
CA ILE A 59 -4.89 -13.99 5.95
C ILE A 59 -3.43 -13.58 5.94
N GLY A 60 -3.18 -12.30 6.07
CA GLY A 60 -1.84 -11.76 6.25
C GLY A 60 -1.88 -10.47 7.04
N GLY A 61 -0.78 -9.75 7.03
CA GLY A 61 -0.71 -8.43 7.62
C GLY A 61 0.68 -8.09 8.09
N LYS A 62 0.76 -7.14 9.00
CA LYS A 62 2.03 -6.70 9.57
C LYS A 62 1.92 -6.16 10.97
N VAL A 63 3.04 -6.24 11.67
CA VAL A 63 3.29 -5.45 12.88
C VAL A 63 4.48 -4.55 12.60
N ARG A 64 4.29 -3.26 12.82
CA ARG A 64 5.29 -2.22 12.62
C ARG A 64 5.44 -1.43 13.90
N THR A 65 6.67 -1.11 14.28
CA THR A 65 6.97 -0.23 15.40
C THR A 65 8.12 0.67 15.02
N GLU A 66 8.02 1.95 15.36
CA GLU A 66 8.99 2.95 14.93
C GLU A 66 9.18 4.03 15.99
N GLY A 67 10.42 4.49 16.10
CA GLY A 67 10.78 5.69 16.82
C GLY A 67 10.98 6.83 15.83
N GLU A 68 10.35 7.95 16.11
CA GLU A 68 10.37 9.14 15.26
C GLU A 68 10.97 10.32 16.02
N TRP A 69 11.67 11.19 15.30
CA TRP A 69 12.34 12.38 15.79
C TRP A 69 11.97 13.56 14.90
N TYR A 70 11.39 14.63 15.48
CA TYR A 70 10.77 15.74 14.74
C TYR A 70 9.73 15.23 13.71
N ASN A 71 9.27 16.08 12.79
CA ASN A 71 8.25 15.74 11.80
C ASN A 71 8.56 16.43 10.45
N ALA A 72 8.63 15.65 9.37
CA ALA A 72 8.89 16.16 8.01
C ALA A 72 7.72 17.00 7.43
N TYR A 73 6.54 16.91 8.03
CA TYR A 73 5.30 17.55 7.58
C TYR A 73 4.90 18.73 8.47
N ASN A 74 5.59 18.92 9.60
CA ASN A 74 5.25 19.98 10.55
C ASN A 74 6.51 20.62 11.12
N ARG A 75 6.78 21.85 10.66
CA ARG A 75 7.94 22.66 11.07
C ARG A 75 7.96 22.94 12.56
N ASP A 76 6.79 23.18 13.15
CA ASP A 76 6.67 23.57 14.56
C ASP A 76 6.71 22.36 15.51
N SER A 77 6.82 21.13 14.98
CA SER A 77 6.95 19.91 15.78
C SER A 77 8.37 19.74 16.30
N HIS A 78 8.61 20.12 17.56
CA HIS A 78 9.90 19.96 18.25
C HIS A 78 9.94 18.74 19.18
N GLN A 79 9.25 17.67 18.79
CA GLN A 79 9.16 16.44 19.57
C GLN A 79 10.51 15.69 19.57
N GLY A 80 11.04 15.38 20.76
CA GLY A 80 12.34 14.74 20.92
C GLY A 80 12.36 13.25 20.59
N THR A 81 11.33 12.50 20.96
CA THR A 81 11.12 11.13 20.49
C THR A 81 9.63 10.82 20.60
N LEU A 82 9.03 10.40 19.49
CA LEU A 82 7.68 9.84 19.43
C LEU A 82 7.80 8.36 19.14
N TRP A 83 6.94 7.55 19.77
CA TRP A 83 6.87 6.13 19.48
C TRP A 83 5.52 5.80 18.86
N HIS A 84 5.57 5.15 17.71
CA HIS A 84 4.39 4.74 16.97
C HIS A 84 4.42 3.23 16.74
N THR A 85 3.29 2.56 16.97
CA THR A 85 3.13 1.13 16.69
C THR A 85 1.86 0.89 15.93
N ARG A 86 1.94 0.07 14.89
CA ARG A 86 0.86 -0.29 13.98
C ARG A 86 0.71 -1.80 13.88
N ALA A 87 -0.53 -2.24 13.93
CA ALA A 87 -0.92 -3.58 13.52
C ALA A 87 -1.87 -3.49 12.33
N GLU A 88 -1.65 -4.30 11.31
CA GLU A 88 -2.56 -4.46 10.18
C GLU A 88 -2.96 -5.92 10.03
N LEU A 89 -4.24 -6.14 9.73
CA LEU A 89 -4.80 -7.43 9.36
C LEU A 89 -5.37 -7.33 7.95
N ASN A 90 -4.91 -8.23 7.07
CA ASN A 90 -5.33 -8.32 5.68
C ASN A 90 -6.13 -9.60 5.50
N VAL A 91 -7.28 -9.49 4.86
CA VAL A 91 -8.21 -10.57 4.58
C VAL A 91 -8.58 -10.51 3.10
N ASP A 92 -8.05 -11.45 2.32
CA ASP A 92 -8.28 -11.52 0.89
C ASP A 92 -9.16 -12.72 0.59
N THR A 93 -10.15 -12.57 -0.28
CA THR A 93 -10.92 -13.70 -0.80
C THR A 93 -10.95 -13.73 -2.31
N ALA A 94 -11.07 -14.94 -2.87
CA ALA A 94 -11.13 -15.15 -4.30
C ALA A 94 -11.97 -16.39 -4.67
N THR A 95 -12.79 -16.26 -5.70
CA THR A 95 -13.58 -17.36 -6.30
C THR A 95 -13.62 -17.20 -7.81
N ASP A 96 -13.58 -18.32 -8.54
CA ASP A 96 -13.67 -18.30 -10.00
C ASP A 96 -15.11 -18.07 -10.43
N THR A 97 -15.28 -17.26 -11.47
CA THR A 97 -16.58 -17.01 -12.10
C THR A 97 -16.44 -17.08 -13.61
N GLU A 98 -17.56 -17.06 -14.34
CA GLU A 98 -17.57 -16.99 -15.80
C GLU A 98 -16.95 -15.69 -16.36
N TYR A 99 -16.76 -14.66 -15.53
CA TYR A 99 -16.14 -13.38 -15.88
C TYR A 99 -14.68 -13.27 -15.40
N GLY A 100 -14.11 -14.37 -14.91
CA GLY A 100 -12.78 -14.43 -14.29
C GLY A 100 -12.84 -14.40 -12.75
N PRO A 101 -11.71 -14.25 -12.07
CA PRO A 101 -11.66 -14.25 -10.61
C PRO A 101 -12.42 -13.07 -10.00
N LEU A 102 -13.43 -13.36 -9.17
CA LEU A 102 -14.04 -12.40 -8.27
C LEU A 102 -13.19 -12.34 -7.00
N LYS A 103 -12.64 -11.16 -6.68
CA LYS A 103 -11.76 -10.98 -5.53
C LYS A 103 -12.27 -9.90 -4.58
N THR A 104 -11.95 -10.06 -3.31
CA THR A 104 -12.10 -9.01 -2.30
C THR A 104 -10.79 -8.85 -1.54
N GLU A 105 -10.48 -7.63 -1.12
CA GLU A 105 -9.40 -7.35 -0.19
C GLU A 105 -9.93 -6.42 0.90
N THR A 106 -9.59 -6.73 2.14
CA THR A 106 -9.91 -5.91 3.31
C THR A 106 -8.67 -5.76 4.16
N ILE A 107 -8.28 -4.52 4.44
CA ILE A 107 -7.17 -4.20 5.32
C ILE A 107 -7.69 -3.36 6.48
N VAL A 108 -7.57 -3.88 7.70
CA VAL A 108 -7.91 -3.17 8.94
C VAL A 108 -6.62 -2.81 9.67
N ARG A 109 -6.52 -1.56 10.11
CA ARG A 109 -5.35 -1.00 10.76
C ARG A 109 -5.72 -0.48 12.16
N TRP A 110 -4.82 -0.73 13.10
CA TRP A 110 -4.83 -0.15 14.45
C TRP A 110 -3.49 0.48 14.73
N ASP A 111 -3.52 1.69 15.28
CA ASP A 111 -2.32 2.43 15.65
C ASP A 111 -2.31 2.74 17.16
N TRP A 112 -1.10 2.85 17.68
CA TRP A 112 -0.79 3.34 19.00
C TRP A 112 0.23 4.45 18.88
N ASN A 113 -0.18 5.68 19.21
CA ASN A 113 0.64 6.88 19.15
C ASN A 113 0.94 7.34 20.57
N ASP A 114 2.23 7.37 20.94
CA ASP A 114 2.74 8.03 22.15
C ASP A 114 1.88 7.82 23.42
N GLY A 115 1.58 6.56 23.72
CA GLY A 115 0.86 6.18 24.95
C GLY A 115 -0.67 6.09 24.82
N GLY A 116 -1.24 6.21 23.62
CA GLY A 116 -2.67 6.02 23.38
C GLY A 116 -3.01 5.26 22.10
N SER A 117 -4.08 4.47 22.16
CA SER A 117 -4.69 3.85 20.97
C SER A 117 -5.43 4.89 20.13
N THR A 118 -5.31 4.78 18.80
CA THR A 118 -6.10 5.57 17.85
C THR A 118 -7.42 4.88 17.52
N SER A 119 -8.25 5.54 16.70
CA SER A 119 -9.42 4.90 16.10
C SER A 119 -9.02 3.84 15.06
N THR A 120 -9.80 2.75 14.98
CA THR A 120 -9.64 1.75 13.93
C THR A 120 -9.79 2.40 12.55
N ASN A 121 -8.85 2.13 11.64
CA ASN A 121 -8.92 2.56 10.24
C ASN A 121 -9.21 1.35 9.33
N LEU A 122 -10.26 1.44 8.53
CA LEU A 122 -10.52 0.52 7.41
C LEU A 122 -9.74 1.04 6.20
N LEU A 123 -8.50 0.58 6.02
CA LEU A 123 -7.58 1.11 5.03
C LEU A 123 -8.12 0.86 3.61
N TRP A 124 -8.26 -0.41 3.25
CA TRP A 124 -8.83 -0.87 1.98
C TRP A 124 -10.02 -1.81 2.25
N SER A 125 -11.03 -1.74 1.39
CA SER A 125 -12.18 -2.64 1.39
C SER A 125 -12.89 -2.55 0.04
N TYR A 126 -12.58 -3.47 -0.86
CA TYR A 126 -13.08 -3.41 -2.24
C TYR A 126 -13.32 -4.79 -2.84
N ILE A 127 -14.11 -4.79 -3.92
CA ILE A 127 -14.43 -5.94 -4.77
C ILE A 127 -13.81 -5.69 -6.14
N SER A 128 -13.21 -6.71 -6.76
CA SER A 128 -12.70 -6.63 -8.12
C SER A 128 -13.10 -7.84 -8.97
N LEU A 129 -13.37 -7.57 -10.26
CA LEU A 129 -13.74 -8.58 -11.25
C LEU A 129 -13.48 -8.04 -12.66
N GLY A 130 -12.74 -8.78 -13.49
CA GLY A 130 -12.63 -8.48 -14.92
C GLY A 130 -12.11 -7.07 -15.26
N GLY A 131 -11.20 -6.52 -14.45
CA GLY A 131 -10.66 -5.17 -14.59
C GLY A 131 -11.46 -4.09 -13.86
N PHE A 132 -12.67 -4.39 -13.38
CA PHE A 132 -13.43 -3.49 -12.52
C PHE A 132 -12.98 -3.58 -11.07
N THR A 133 -12.99 -2.45 -10.37
CA THR A 133 -12.85 -2.33 -8.91
C THR A 133 -13.95 -1.43 -8.37
N VAL A 134 -14.59 -1.83 -7.27
CA VAL A 134 -15.56 -1.00 -6.53
C VAL A 134 -15.31 -1.10 -5.03
N GLY A 135 -15.23 0.04 -4.34
CA GLY A 135 -15.04 0.12 -2.89
C GLY A 135 -13.95 1.11 -2.48
N LYS A 136 -13.47 0.99 -1.24
CA LYS A 136 -12.44 1.89 -0.67
C LYS A 136 -11.04 1.38 -1.00
N LYS A 137 -10.25 2.22 -1.65
CA LYS A 137 -8.85 1.99 -2.02
C LYS A 137 -8.15 3.36 -2.21
N ASP A 138 -6.84 3.38 -2.36
CA ASP A 138 -6.14 4.61 -2.74
C ASP A 138 -6.55 5.07 -4.14
N SER A 139 -6.48 6.37 -4.41
CA SER A 139 -6.85 6.92 -5.72
C SER A 139 -6.01 6.30 -6.83
N GLN A 140 -6.62 6.12 -8.00
CA GLN A 140 -5.90 5.73 -9.20
C GLN A 140 -4.89 6.79 -9.63
N TYR A 141 -5.04 8.03 -9.18
CA TYR A 141 -4.06 9.09 -9.36
C TYR A 141 -2.71 8.78 -8.71
N ASN A 142 -2.69 7.91 -7.68
CA ASN A 142 -1.47 7.41 -7.03
C ASN A 142 -1.19 5.96 -7.42
N LEU A 143 -2.18 5.06 -7.30
CA LEU A 143 -1.99 3.63 -7.57
C LEU A 143 -1.57 3.32 -8.99
N TYR A 144 -2.25 3.92 -9.98
CA TYR A 144 -2.00 3.59 -11.37
C TYR A 144 -0.62 4.04 -11.80
N ILE A 145 -0.23 5.27 -11.46
CA ILE A 145 1.06 5.85 -11.86
C ILE A 145 2.23 5.35 -11.00
N GLY A 146 1.99 5.08 -9.71
CA GLY A 146 2.97 4.73 -8.69
C GLY A 146 3.25 5.89 -7.72
N TYR A 147 3.31 5.59 -6.43
CA TYR A 147 3.59 6.53 -5.32
C TYR A 147 4.94 7.23 -5.43
N ALA A 148 5.08 8.38 -4.78
CA ALA A 148 6.22 9.28 -4.95
C ALA A 148 7.62 8.65 -4.77
N GLY A 149 7.83 7.61 -3.95
CA GLY A 149 9.12 6.91 -3.91
C GLY A 149 9.18 5.65 -3.04
N ASP A 150 10.39 5.16 -2.77
CA ASP A 150 10.65 4.01 -1.88
C ASP A 150 11.34 4.46 -0.60
N VAL A 151 10.78 5.50 0.02
CA VAL A 151 11.14 6.03 1.34
C VAL A 151 9.91 6.04 2.25
N ILE A 152 10.08 6.27 3.55
CA ILE A 152 8.98 6.29 4.53
C ILE A 152 8.17 7.58 4.38
N ASN A 153 8.85 8.73 4.32
CA ASN A 153 8.26 10.04 4.09
C ASN A 153 8.32 10.39 2.60
N ASP A 154 7.65 9.61 1.75
CA ASP A 154 7.70 9.81 0.30
C ASP A 154 6.76 10.90 -0.21
N ASP A 155 5.79 11.32 0.59
CA ASP A 155 4.71 12.24 0.23
C ASP A 155 4.79 13.59 0.98
N VAL A 156 5.98 14.00 1.44
CA VAL A 156 6.22 15.32 2.05
C VAL A 156 5.72 16.41 1.11
N ILE A 157 6.15 16.36 -0.15
CA ILE A 157 5.41 17.02 -1.22
C ILE A 157 4.31 16.07 -1.66
N TYR A 158 3.09 16.41 -1.31
CA TYR A 158 1.87 15.65 -1.54
C TYR A 158 1.81 15.07 -2.96
N ASP A 159 1.54 13.79 -3.13
CA ASP A 159 1.49 13.18 -4.47
C ASP A 159 0.08 12.93 -4.98
N GLY A 160 -0.94 12.96 -4.10
CA GLY A 160 -2.34 12.79 -4.48
C GLY A 160 -3.20 12.20 -3.37
N PRO A 161 -4.49 11.97 -3.63
CA PRO A 161 -5.41 11.50 -2.60
C PRO A 161 -5.27 10.00 -2.32
N TYR A 162 -5.38 9.66 -1.03
CA TYR A 162 -5.37 8.30 -0.53
C TYR A 162 -6.76 7.89 -0.02
N GLU A 163 -7.00 6.58 0.11
CA GLU A 163 -8.09 6.06 0.93
C GLU A 163 -9.51 6.59 0.62
N LEU A 164 -9.99 6.44 -0.61
CA LEU A 164 -11.32 6.91 -1.04
C LEU A 164 -12.18 5.81 -1.66
N ASN A 165 -13.50 6.01 -1.69
CA ASN A 165 -14.39 5.12 -2.44
C ASN A 165 -14.25 5.40 -3.94
N GLN A 166 -14.18 4.33 -4.74
CA GLN A 166 -14.04 4.47 -6.18
C GLN A 166 -14.81 3.39 -6.94
N LEU A 167 -15.17 3.72 -8.19
CA LEU A 167 -15.54 2.77 -9.24
C LEU A 167 -14.54 2.93 -10.38
N THR A 168 -13.71 1.91 -10.56
CA THR A 168 -12.56 1.95 -11.47
C THR A 168 -12.67 0.85 -12.51
N TYR A 169 -12.25 1.15 -13.73
CA TYR A 169 -11.92 0.15 -14.75
C TYR A 169 -10.46 0.31 -15.17
N GLU A 170 -9.70 -0.78 -15.04
CA GLU A 170 -8.32 -0.89 -15.49
C GLU A 170 -8.25 -1.83 -16.71
N TYR A 171 -7.56 -1.36 -17.74
CA TYR A 171 -7.28 -2.11 -18.96
C TYR A 171 -5.79 -2.44 -19.05
N ASP A 172 -5.47 -3.72 -19.28
CA ASP A 172 -4.13 -4.18 -19.63
C ASP A 172 -4.18 -4.83 -21.02
N GLY A 173 -3.44 -4.25 -21.97
CA GLY A 173 -3.38 -4.73 -23.35
C GLY A 173 -2.49 -5.95 -23.55
N GLY A 174 -1.75 -6.39 -22.53
CA GLY A 174 -0.79 -7.50 -22.60
C GLY A 174 0.46 -7.23 -23.46
N ASN A 175 0.53 -6.08 -24.12
CA ASN A 175 1.63 -5.62 -24.96
C ASN A 175 2.46 -4.50 -24.30
N GLY A 176 2.29 -4.31 -22.98
CA GLY A 176 2.91 -3.25 -22.20
C GLY A 176 2.08 -1.96 -22.13
N PHE A 177 1.05 -1.78 -22.96
CA PHE A 177 0.10 -0.67 -22.83
C PHE A 177 -0.93 -0.99 -21.74
N SER A 178 -1.25 0.02 -20.91
CA SER A 178 -2.36 -0.03 -19.97
C SER A 178 -3.09 1.31 -19.92
N ALA A 179 -4.31 1.30 -19.40
CA ALA A 179 -5.10 2.49 -19.15
C ALA A 179 -5.99 2.31 -17.92
N VAL A 180 -6.39 3.42 -17.31
CA VAL A 180 -7.33 3.44 -16.19
C VAL A 180 -8.32 4.58 -16.37
N ILE A 181 -9.56 4.34 -15.93
CA ILE A 181 -10.56 5.38 -15.69
C ILE A 181 -11.24 5.08 -14.36
N SER A 182 -11.46 6.11 -13.55
CA SER A 182 -12.10 5.99 -12.24
C SER A 182 -13.06 7.14 -11.99
N LEU A 183 -14.17 6.80 -11.36
CA LEU A 183 -15.04 7.74 -10.65
C LEU A 183 -14.73 7.62 -9.17
N GLU A 184 -14.24 8.70 -8.58
CA GLU A 184 -13.75 8.72 -7.22
C GLU A 184 -14.63 9.61 -6.35
N ASP A 185 -14.83 9.19 -5.10
CA ASP A 185 -15.56 9.97 -4.12
C ASP A 185 -14.85 11.30 -3.87
N SER A 186 -15.55 12.40 -4.14
CA SER A 186 -15.02 13.76 -4.07
C SER A 186 -14.66 14.17 -2.65
N ASN A 187 -15.38 13.68 -1.63
CA ASN A 187 -15.01 13.63 -0.22
C ASN A 187 -16.18 13.05 0.62
N SER A 188 -15.92 12.02 1.43
CA SER A 188 -16.94 11.37 2.28
C SER A 188 -17.10 11.99 3.68
N ALA A 189 -16.37 13.05 4.01
CA ALA A 189 -16.30 13.56 5.37
C ALA A 189 -17.50 14.44 5.79
N THR A 190 -17.61 14.67 7.10
CA THR A 190 -18.56 15.66 7.67
C THR A 190 -18.08 17.08 7.38
N THR A 191 -19.00 18.05 7.28
CA THR A 191 -18.65 19.47 7.12
C THR A 191 -17.65 19.93 8.19
N GLY A 192 -16.52 20.48 7.77
CA GLY A 192 -15.43 20.93 8.66
C GLY A 192 -14.45 19.84 9.09
N SER A 193 -14.47 18.67 8.45
CA SER A 193 -13.44 17.65 8.59
C SER A 193 -12.29 17.88 7.61
N ALA A 194 -11.07 17.58 8.06
CA ALA A 194 -9.83 17.64 7.28
C ALA A 194 -9.99 16.99 5.90
N SER A 195 -9.59 17.72 4.86
CA SER A 195 -9.44 17.22 3.50
C SER A 195 -8.02 16.69 3.31
N TYR A 196 -7.95 15.45 2.82
CA TYR A 196 -6.80 14.80 2.19
C TYR A 196 -5.41 15.30 2.63
N GLY A 197 -4.95 14.87 3.81
CA GLY A 197 -3.56 15.02 4.25
C GLY A 197 -3.30 16.18 5.23
N ALA A 198 -4.04 17.29 5.13
CA ALA A 198 -3.85 18.46 5.99
C ALA A 198 -5.04 18.70 6.92
N SER A 199 -4.81 18.71 8.24
CA SER A 199 -5.89 18.83 9.22
C SER A 199 -6.61 20.20 9.22
N TRP A 200 -6.00 21.21 8.60
CA TRP A 200 -6.44 22.60 8.61
C TRP A 200 -7.11 23.03 7.29
N TRP A 201 -7.01 22.20 6.26
CA TRP A 201 -7.69 22.40 4.99
C TRP A 201 -8.92 21.49 4.96
N THR A 202 -10.09 22.04 4.62
CA THR A 202 -11.35 21.30 4.65
C THR A 202 -12.21 21.72 3.48
N ASP A 203 -12.85 20.76 2.82
CA ASP A 203 -13.83 21.01 1.76
C ASP A 203 -15.24 21.15 2.33
N ASP A 204 -16.09 21.91 1.63
CA ASP A 204 -17.50 22.04 1.99
C ASP A 204 -18.33 20.93 1.33
N ARG A 205 -18.92 20.08 2.18
CA ARG A 205 -19.85 19.01 1.76
C ARG A 205 -21.00 19.53 0.88
N GLN A 206 -21.42 20.79 1.02
CA GLN A 206 -22.46 21.38 0.17
C GLN A 206 -22.07 21.42 -1.31
N ASN A 207 -20.77 21.40 -1.61
CA ASN A 207 -20.24 21.42 -2.97
C ASN A 207 -20.02 20.01 -3.53
N HIS A 208 -20.39 18.95 -2.81
CA HIS A 208 -20.26 17.56 -3.28
C HIS A 208 -21.49 17.17 -4.12
N TYR A 209 -21.54 17.63 -5.37
CA TYR A 209 -22.64 17.34 -6.28
C TYR A 209 -22.27 16.32 -7.38
N ALA A 210 -20.99 16.04 -7.57
CA ALA A 210 -20.47 15.09 -8.55
C ALA A 210 -19.31 14.26 -7.95
N PRO A 211 -19.03 13.06 -8.48
CA PRO A 211 -17.77 12.38 -8.22
C PRO A 211 -16.63 13.09 -8.94
N ASP A 212 -15.43 12.88 -8.44
CA ASP A 212 -14.21 13.24 -9.15
C ASP A 212 -13.92 12.22 -10.25
N VAL A 213 -13.15 12.63 -11.25
CA VAL A 213 -12.78 11.78 -12.37
C VAL A 213 -11.27 11.68 -12.44
N VAL A 214 -10.78 10.44 -12.50
CA VAL A 214 -9.36 10.14 -12.75
C VAL A 214 -9.25 9.33 -14.04
N ALA A 215 -8.28 9.68 -14.88
CA ALA A 215 -7.96 8.90 -16.06
C ALA A 215 -6.45 8.89 -16.30
N GLY A 216 -5.94 7.75 -16.75
CA GLY A 216 -4.52 7.58 -17.00
C GLY A 216 -4.23 6.57 -18.10
N ALA A 217 -3.04 6.69 -18.66
CA ALA A 217 -2.52 5.75 -19.65
C ALA A 217 -1.02 5.57 -19.47
N GLY A 218 -0.52 4.43 -19.91
CA GLY A 218 0.83 4.01 -19.61
C GLY A 218 1.36 3.01 -20.61
N PHE A 219 2.68 2.94 -20.69
CA PHE A 219 3.39 2.00 -21.52
C PHE A 219 4.66 1.52 -20.82
N LYS A 220 4.87 0.21 -20.77
CA LYS A 220 6.09 -0.41 -20.26
C LYS A 220 6.76 -1.23 -21.36
N SER A 221 8.05 -1.00 -21.56
CA SER A 221 8.87 -1.76 -22.51
C SER A 221 10.26 -2.00 -21.94
N GLY A 222 10.57 -3.27 -21.67
CA GLY A 222 11.84 -3.68 -21.07
C GLY A 222 12.09 -2.98 -19.74
N ALA A 223 13.23 -2.28 -19.66
CA ALA A 223 13.68 -1.53 -18.49
C ALA A 223 12.91 -0.23 -18.24
N TRP A 224 12.09 0.24 -19.18
CA TRP A 224 11.47 1.57 -19.12
C TRP A 224 9.96 1.46 -18.93
N GLY A 225 9.43 2.30 -18.05
CA GLY A 225 8.00 2.57 -17.90
C GLY A 225 7.72 4.06 -18.05
N PHE A 226 6.63 4.40 -18.73
CA PHE A 226 6.08 5.75 -18.75
C PHE A 226 4.59 5.69 -18.45
N LYS A 227 4.12 6.59 -17.59
CA LYS A 227 2.70 6.71 -17.24
C LYS A 227 2.32 8.18 -17.09
N VAL A 228 1.08 8.49 -17.45
CA VAL A 228 0.46 9.79 -17.22
C VAL A 228 -0.91 9.57 -16.61
N VAL A 229 -1.29 10.42 -15.66
CA VAL A 229 -2.59 10.38 -15.00
C VAL A 229 -3.06 11.80 -14.74
N GLY A 230 -4.36 12.05 -14.89
CA GLY A 230 -4.99 13.31 -14.54
C GLY A 230 -6.18 13.06 -13.62
N GLY A 231 -6.39 13.98 -12.69
CA GLY A 231 -7.55 14.01 -11.79
C GLY A 231 -8.25 15.35 -11.87
N TYR A 232 -9.59 15.33 -11.82
CA TYR A 232 -10.43 16.52 -11.75
C TYR A 232 -11.22 16.52 -10.45
N ASP A 233 -11.02 17.57 -9.67
CA ASP A 233 -11.70 17.84 -8.40
C ASP A 233 -12.95 18.66 -8.67
N SER A 234 -14.10 18.02 -8.48
CA SER A 234 -15.41 18.60 -8.72
C SER A 234 -15.84 19.66 -7.70
N ILE A 235 -15.20 19.70 -6.52
CA ILE A 235 -15.56 20.62 -5.43
C ILE A 235 -14.99 22.00 -5.69
N VAL A 236 -13.72 22.08 -6.10
CA VAL A 236 -13.02 23.34 -6.38
C VAL A 236 -12.98 23.69 -7.87
N GLU A 237 -13.50 22.80 -8.72
CA GLU A 237 -13.57 22.94 -10.18
C GLU A 237 -12.20 23.09 -10.86
N GLU A 238 -11.19 22.42 -10.31
CA GLU A 238 -9.81 22.40 -10.82
C GLU A 238 -9.32 20.96 -11.00
N GLY A 239 -8.22 20.79 -11.72
CA GLY A 239 -7.56 19.49 -11.87
C GLY A 239 -6.05 19.56 -11.77
N ALA A 240 -5.43 18.38 -11.82
CA ALA A 240 -3.99 18.24 -11.90
C ALA A 240 -3.61 17.03 -12.76
N ILE A 241 -2.42 17.09 -13.34
CA ILE A 241 -1.85 16.02 -14.18
C ILE A 241 -0.47 15.65 -13.62
N LYS A 242 -0.20 14.35 -13.49
CA LYS A 242 1.14 13.80 -13.24
C LYS A 242 1.61 12.95 -14.40
N ALA A 243 2.91 13.02 -14.69
CA ALA A 243 3.60 12.09 -15.56
C ALA A 243 4.83 11.51 -14.86
N ARG A 244 5.12 10.24 -15.09
CA ARG A 244 6.21 9.52 -14.46
C ARG A 244 6.96 8.65 -15.46
N VAL A 245 8.28 8.64 -15.34
CA VAL A 245 9.17 7.71 -16.00
C VAL A 245 9.86 6.87 -14.93
N ASP A 246 9.86 5.55 -15.12
CA ASP A 246 10.63 4.59 -14.33
C ASP A 246 11.65 3.90 -15.22
N ALA A 247 12.84 3.67 -14.68
CA ALA A 247 13.94 3.01 -15.37
C ALA A 247 14.67 2.02 -14.47
N ASP A 248 14.95 0.82 -14.99
CA ASP A 248 15.80 -0.18 -14.38
C ASP A 248 17.13 -0.31 -15.14
N PHE A 249 18.22 0.12 -14.51
CA PHE A 249 19.57 0.08 -15.09
C PHE A 249 20.33 -1.20 -14.70
N GLY A 250 19.68 -2.15 -14.04
CA GLY A 250 20.26 -3.39 -13.50
C GLY A 250 21.03 -3.17 -12.20
N ALA A 251 21.93 -2.18 -12.16
CA ALA A 251 22.68 -1.85 -10.93
C ALA A 251 21.89 -0.98 -9.95
N PHE A 252 20.90 -0.23 -10.45
CA PHE A 252 19.99 0.61 -9.67
C PHE A 252 18.72 0.87 -10.47
N THR A 253 17.66 1.26 -9.76
CA THR A 253 16.41 1.76 -10.34
C THR A 253 16.33 3.26 -10.13
N ALA A 254 15.72 4.00 -11.06
CA ALA A 254 15.44 5.41 -10.89
C ALA A 254 14.04 5.76 -11.40
N PHE A 255 13.47 6.84 -10.87
CA PHE A 255 12.26 7.42 -11.40
C PHE A 255 12.37 8.95 -11.44
N LEU A 256 11.56 9.55 -12.31
CA LEU A 256 11.29 10.98 -12.34
C LEU A 256 9.79 11.18 -12.56
N MET A 257 9.16 11.95 -11.69
CA MET A 257 7.74 12.28 -11.74
C MET A 257 7.58 13.80 -11.71
N GLY A 258 6.68 14.33 -12.54
CA GLY A 258 6.34 15.75 -12.56
C GLY A 258 4.82 15.92 -12.53
N GLY A 259 4.36 16.90 -11.78
CA GLY A 259 2.96 17.28 -11.62
C GLY A 259 2.73 18.71 -12.07
N TRP A 260 1.56 18.98 -12.65
CA TRP A 260 1.09 20.31 -12.99
C TRP A 260 -0.32 20.50 -12.43
N ASN A 261 -0.52 21.62 -11.76
CA ASN A 261 -1.81 22.06 -11.22
C ASN A 261 -2.43 23.09 -12.18
N THR A 262 -3.73 22.94 -12.45
CA THR A 262 -4.46 23.87 -13.33
C THR A 262 -4.58 25.29 -12.79
N ASP A 263 -4.61 25.45 -11.47
CA ASP A 263 -4.60 26.75 -10.78
C ASP A 263 -3.72 26.66 -9.51
N GLY A 264 -2.46 27.14 -9.62
CA GLY A 264 -1.49 27.09 -8.53
C GLY A 264 -1.81 27.96 -7.31
N ASP A 265 -2.78 28.87 -7.41
CA ASP A 265 -3.24 29.67 -6.27
C ASP A 265 -4.31 28.93 -5.45
N LYS A 266 -4.83 27.80 -5.95
CA LYS A 266 -5.81 26.95 -5.26
C LYS A 266 -5.23 25.59 -4.90
N LEU A 267 -5.45 25.19 -3.65
CA LEU A 267 -5.34 23.79 -3.27
C LEU A 267 -6.53 23.04 -3.85
N ASN A 268 -6.27 22.05 -4.69
CA ASN A 268 -7.23 21.05 -5.10
C ASN A 268 -6.75 19.67 -4.69
N LYS A 269 -7.66 18.71 -4.60
CA LYS A 269 -7.39 17.35 -4.12
C LYS A 269 -6.28 16.60 -4.84
N TYR A 270 -6.02 16.90 -6.12
CA TYR A 270 -5.00 16.21 -6.92
C TYR A 270 -3.65 16.96 -6.96
N ALA A 271 -3.58 18.17 -6.41
CA ALA A 271 -2.39 18.99 -6.18
C ALA A 271 -2.44 19.66 -4.79
N GLY A 272 -2.77 18.84 -3.78
CA GLY A 272 -3.03 19.28 -2.41
C GLY A 272 -1.79 19.40 -1.54
N THR A 273 -1.94 19.12 -0.25
CA THR A 273 -0.87 19.21 0.74
C THR A 273 -1.04 18.22 1.90
N ASN A 274 0.08 17.60 2.31
CA ASN A 274 0.20 16.87 3.57
C ASN A 274 0.83 17.75 4.68
N GLN A 275 1.19 18.99 4.36
CA GLN A 275 1.90 19.86 5.29
C GLN A 275 0.96 20.45 6.34
N ASP A 276 1.46 20.57 7.56
CA ASP A 276 0.88 21.43 8.57
C ASP A 276 0.92 22.91 8.12
N VAL A 277 0.00 23.71 8.66
CA VAL A 277 -0.13 25.13 8.30
C VAL A 277 1.15 25.93 8.58
N SER A 278 2.00 25.45 9.49
CA SER A 278 3.33 26.00 9.75
C SER A 278 4.21 26.13 8.50
N ALA A 279 4.12 25.19 7.55
CA ALA A 279 4.88 25.22 6.30
C ALA A 279 4.55 26.45 5.44
N CYS A 280 3.31 26.95 5.52
CA CYS A 280 2.86 28.15 4.84
C CYS A 280 2.48 29.30 5.79
N THR A 281 3.18 29.39 6.92
CA THR A 281 3.11 30.51 7.86
C THR A 281 4.44 31.27 7.87
N ALA A 282 4.41 32.52 7.40
CA ALA A 282 5.59 33.39 7.36
C ALA A 282 6.05 33.80 8.77
N PRO A 283 7.30 34.28 8.95
CA PRO A 283 7.83 34.69 10.27
C PRO A 283 7.02 35.77 11.00
N ASN A 284 6.24 36.57 10.26
CA ASN A 284 5.34 37.58 10.82
C ASN A 284 3.95 37.03 11.22
N GLY A 285 3.73 35.72 11.09
CA GLY A 285 2.48 35.03 11.37
C GLY A 285 1.46 35.03 10.23
N THR A 286 1.79 35.54 9.04
CA THR A 286 0.87 35.56 7.89
C THR A 286 0.78 34.18 7.25
N VAL A 287 -0.42 33.62 7.19
CA VAL A 287 -0.70 32.34 6.55
C VAL A 287 -1.06 32.55 5.07
N ASN A 288 -0.50 31.73 4.18
CA ASN A 288 -0.92 31.65 2.78
C ASN A 288 -1.08 30.20 2.34
N ALA A 289 -2.32 29.69 2.37
CA ALA A 289 -2.64 28.29 2.10
C ALA A 289 -2.08 27.75 0.76
N SER A 290 -2.07 28.56 -0.30
CA SER A 290 -1.51 28.16 -1.61
C SER A 290 -0.04 27.71 -1.52
N LYS A 291 0.71 28.26 -0.56
CA LYS A 291 2.13 27.95 -0.33
C LYS A 291 2.36 26.65 0.44
N CYS A 292 1.32 25.99 0.93
CA CYS A 292 1.45 24.66 1.55
C CYS A 292 1.42 23.52 0.51
N GLY A 293 0.85 23.75 -0.69
CA GLY A 293 0.72 22.74 -1.74
C GLY A 293 1.79 22.87 -2.83
N TRP A 294 1.46 22.41 -4.04
CA TRP A 294 2.40 22.45 -5.16
C TRP A 294 2.71 23.87 -5.65
N GLY A 295 1.72 24.77 -5.58
CA GLY A 295 1.68 25.91 -6.50
C GLY A 295 1.33 25.40 -7.90
N ASP A 296 1.96 25.95 -8.94
CA ASP A 296 1.68 25.55 -10.34
C ASP A 296 2.22 24.16 -10.70
N TRP A 297 3.29 23.70 -10.05
CA TRP A 297 3.95 22.43 -10.41
C TRP A 297 4.71 21.82 -9.23
N ALA A 298 4.97 20.53 -9.32
CA ALA A 298 5.85 19.82 -8.41
C ALA A 298 6.64 18.74 -9.17
N VAL A 299 7.81 18.38 -8.65
CA VAL A 299 8.69 17.36 -9.22
C VAL A 299 9.22 16.46 -8.12
N TRP A 300 9.30 15.16 -8.40
CA TRP A 300 9.88 14.14 -7.53
C TRP A 300 10.85 13.32 -8.36
N GLY A 301 11.97 12.95 -7.78
CA GLY A 301 12.92 12.05 -8.40
C GLY A 301 13.62 11.22 -7.35
N GLY A 302 13.95 9.99 -7.68
CA GLY A 302 14.62 9.13 -6.74
C GLY A 302 15.35 7.98 -7.38
N VAL A 303 16.24 7.39 -6.58
CA VAL A 303 17.06 6.25 -6.94
C VAL A 303 17.00 5.19 -5.85
N GLY A 304 17.04 3.93 -6.27
CA GLY A 304 17.14 2.77 -5.39
C GLY A 304 18.31 1.90 -5.82
N VAL A 305 19.27 1.70 -4.92
CA VAL A 305 20.49 0.92 -5.18
C VAL A 305 20.48 -0.34 -4.32
N PRO A 306 20.30 -1.53 -4.90
CA PRO A 306 20.51 -2.79 -4.19
C PRO A 306 22.00 -2.96 -3.89
N VAL A 307 22.41 -2.73 -2.64
CA VAL A 307 23.80 -2.91 -2.19
C VAL A 307 24.14 -4.40 -2.14
N ASN A 308 23.20 -5.22 -1.68
CA ASN A 308 23.22 -6.68 -1.73
C ASN A 308 21.80 -7.25 -1.50
N ASP A 309 21.66 -8.57 -1.43
CA ASP A 309 20.38 -9.28 -1.27
C ASP A 309 19.56 -8.89 -0.01
N LYS A 310 20.18 -8.23 0.96
CA LYS A 310 19.55 -7.83 2.23
C LYS A 310 19.53 -6.33 2.46
N LEU A 311 20.21 -5.54 1.65
CA LEU A 311 20.39 -4.12 1.90
C LEU A 311 20.15 -3.33 0.62
N LYS A 312 19.18 -2.43 0.66
CA LYS A 312 18.92 -1.45 -0.38
C LYS A 312 19.07 -0.05 0.20
N TRP A 313 19.74 0.84 -0.54
CA TRP A 313 19.79 2.26 -0.23
C TRP A 313 18.83 3.02 -1.16
N ASN A 314 18.07 3.95 -0.61
CA ASN A 314 17.18 4.81 -1.38
C ASN A 314 17.47 6.29 -1.12
N LEU A 315 17.25 7.10 -2.14
CA LEU A 315 17.26 8.56 -2.09
C LEU A 315 16.07 9.08 -2.90
N GLN A 316 15.33 10.01 -2.31
CA GLN A 316 14.27 10.78 -2.96
C GLN A 316 14.57 12.27 -2.77
N LEU A 317 14.33 13.04 -3.83
CA LEU A 317 14.30 14.49 -3.82
C LEU A 317 12.96 14.95 -4.38
N ALA A 318 12.37 15.97 -3.77
CA ALA A 318 11.18 16.61 -4.32
C ALA A 318 11.27 18.13 -4.21
N TYR A 319 10.64 18.83 -5.15
CA TYR A 319 10.55 20.29 -5.14
C TYR A 319 9.23 20.78 -5.75
N SER A 320 8.67 21.86 -5.20
CA SER A 320 7.43 22.46 -5.69
C SER A 320 7.59 23.94 -6.05
N ASP A 321 6.63 24.48 -6.80
CA ASP A 321 6.54 25.91 -7.14
C ASP A 321 6.31 26.79 -5.89
N SER A 322 5.68 26.23 -4.86
CA SER A 322 5.64 26.81 -3.50
C SER A 322 7.02 26.93 -2.84
N LYS A 323 8.08 26.44 -3.50
CA LYS A 323 9.48 26.42 -3.06
C LYS A 323 9.70 25.64 -1.77
N ILE A 324 8.96 24.55 -1.63
CA ILE A 324 9.24 23.53 -0.62
C ILE A 324 10.21 22.54 -1.27
N PHE A 325 11.35 22.31 -0.64
CA PHE A 325 12.34 21.31 -1.08
C PHE A 325 12.43 20.20 -0.05
N GLU A 326 12.38 18.96 -0.52
CA GLU A 326 12.51 17.74 0.28
C GLU A 326 13.72 16.94 -0.20
N ALA A 327 14.50 16.43 0.75
CA ALA A 327 15.50 15.40 0.50
C ALA A 327 15.39 14.29 1.56
N THR A 328 15.03 13.08 1.14
CA THR A 328 14.84 11.92 2.01
C THR A 328 15.74 10.78 1.59
N THR A 329 16.39 10.12 2.56
CA THR A 329 17.21 8.93 2.29
C THR A 329 17.05 7.88 3.37
N ASN A 330 17.07 6.62 2.95
CA ASN A 330 16.91 5.50 3.87
C ASN A 330 17.73 4.26 3.49
N LEU A 331 17.78 3.30 4.42
CA LEU A 331 18.35 1.98 4.20
C LEU A 331 17.30 0.92 4.51
N LYS A 332 16.88 0.14 3.53
CA LYS A 332 16.01 -1.02 3.76
C LYS A 332 16.87 -2.24 4.03
N PHE A 333 16.95 -2.64 5.30
CA PHE A 333 17.71 -3.80 5.74
C PHE A 333 16.79 -4.97 6.10
N ASN A 334 16.92 -6.08 5.38
CA ASN A 334 16.17 -7.31 5.60
C ASN A 334 17.10 -8.42 6.16
N PRO A 335 17.38 -8.44 7.48
CA PRO A 335 18.31 -9.42 8.07
C PRO A 335 17.84 -10.87 7.85
N VAL A 336 16.53 -11.08 7.89
CA VAL A 336 15.84 -12.35 7.64
C VAL A 336 14.55 -12.11 6.85
N LYS A 337 13.98 -13.18 6.31
CA LYS A 337 12.72 -13.13 5.56
C LYS A 337 11.62 -12.46 6.40
N ASN A 338 10.89 -11.55 5.76
CA ASN A 338 9.76 -10.79 6.31
C ASN A 338 10.07 -9.88 7.52
N LEU A 339 11.34 -9.61 7.83
CA LEU A 339 11.73 -8.60 8.81
C LEU A 339 12.44 -7.46 8.08
N LEU A 340 11.95 -6.23 8.26
CA LEU A 340 12.53 -4.99 7.75
C LEU A 340 12.98 -4.13 8.93
N VAL A 341 14.20 -3.59 8.81
CA VAL A 341 14.73 -2.51 9.63
C VAL A 341 15.07 -1.36 8.70
N GLU A 342 14.49 -0.19 8.94
CA GLU A 342 14.54 0.94 8.01
C GLU A 342 14.79 2.24 8.78
N PRO A 343 16.06 2.66 8.95
CA PRO A 343 16.40 4.02 9.32
C PRO A 343 16.23 4.96 8.14
N GLU A 344 15.67 6.14 8.42
CA GLU A 344 15.44 7.21 7.45
C GLU A 344 15.78 8.58 8.04
N LEU A 345 16.28 9.46 7.19
CA LEU A 345 16.43 10.89 7.46
C LEU A 345 15.75 11.69 6.34
N THR A 346 15.03 12.72 6.75
CA THR A 346 14.35 13.67 5.84
C THR A 346 14.78 15.08 6.20
N TYR A 347 15.18 15.85 5.20
CA TYR A 347 15.39 17.30 5.29
C TYR A 347 14.34 18.01 4.46
N VAL A 348 13.76 19.08 5.01
CA VAL A 348 12.80 19.93 4.29
C VAL A 348 13.17 21.40 4.44
N HIS A 349 13.17 22.14 3.34
CA HIS A 349 13.31 23.59 3.32
C HIS A 349 11.98 24.24 2.93
N TYR A 350 11.60 25.30 3.64
CA TYR A 350 10.38 26.05 3.39
C TYR A 350 10.69 27.54 3.13
N ASP A 351 10.64 27.98 1.87
CA ASP A 351 10.97 29.36 1.50
C ASP A 351 10.03 30.39 2.16
N TYR A 352 8.72 30.12 2.14
CA TYR A 352 7.71 31.07 2.66
C TYR A 352 7.81 31.24 4.18
N ALA A 353 8.13 30.15 4.88
CA ALA A 353 8.36 30.12 6.32
C ALA A 353 9.74 30.67 6.72
N HIS A 354 10.70 30.75 5.79
CA HIS A 354 12.10 31.03 6.05
C HIS A 354 12.73 30.10 7.08
N ASP A 355 12.45 28.80 6.97
CA ASP A 355 12.92 27.80 7.94
C ASP A 355 13.18 26.44 7.29
N ASP A 356 13.80 25.56 8.07
CA ASP A 356 14.23 24.22 7.68
C ASP A 356 13.88 23.20 8.77
N THR A 357 13.61 21.96 8.37
CA THR A 357 13.44 20.84 9.28
C THR A 357 14.37 19.69 8.93
N VAL A 358 14.75 18.94 9.97
CA VAL A 358 15.36 17.62 9.83
C VAL A 358 14.61 16.68 10.75
N SER A 359 14.13 15.57 10.21
CA SER A 359 13.46 14.52 10.96
C SER A 359 14.08 13.16 10.68
N GLY A 360 13.86 12.23 11.59
CA GLY A 360 14.34 10.86 11.45
C GLY A 360 13.32 9.84 11.91
N ILE A 361 13.33 8.68 11.26
CA ILE A 361 12.49 7.54 11.61
C ILE A 361 13.38 6.31 11.67
N LEU A 362 13.22 5.48 12.71
CA LEU A 362 13.77 4.14 12.74
C LEU A 362 12.63 3.14 12.87
N ARG A 363 12.35 2.45 11.75
CA ARG A 363 11.25 1.50 11.63
C ARG A 363 11.71 0.07 11.76
N PHE A 364 10.92 -0.73 12.47
CA PHE A 364 10.97 -2.18 12.49
C PHE A 364 9.62 -2.71 12.02
N GLU A 365 9.59 -3.51 10.97
CA GLU A 365 8.36 -4.08 10.41
C GLU A 365 8.51 -5.58 10.19
N ARG A 366 7.52 -6.34 10.64
CA ARG A 366 7.40 -7.77 10.34
C ARG A 366 6.09 -8.07 9.64
N ASN A 367 6.20 -8.68 8.47
CA ASN A 367 5.06 -9.14 7.68
C ASN A 367 4.80 -10.64 7.93
N PHE A 368 3.55 -11.08 7.83
CA PHE A 368 3.19 -12.49 7.96
C PHE A 368 2.16 -12.93 6.92
#